data_AF-A0A443I1K9-F1
#
_entry.id   AF-A0A443I1K9-F1
#
_cell.length_a   1.000
_cell.length_b   1.000
_cell.length_c   1.000
_cell.angle_alpha   90.00
_cell.angle_beta   90.00
_cell.angle_gamma   90.00
#
_symmetry.space_group_name_H-M   'P 1'
#
loop_
_entity.id
_entity.type
_entity.pdbx_description
1 polymer ?
#
loop_
_entity_poly.entity_id
_entity_poly.type
_entity_poly.pdbx_seq_one_letter_code
_entity_poly.pdbx_strand_id
1 'polypeptide(L)'
;MQLSPTHTRYHPPKKHESINDIKEEILHPNDVEMNSRKKFIGNREGLSLLAEKSDVDTELFVLRAATLNEWTNQKAENRENINERDLTVHGGKIVADIMTIKRFSKLPRMEDRVQKWTIAFCNFYGVSFKDVETKDIPPQLRLVFNRRATVCTLYIWQTHRNKERRSRILENADTIIRSWLNNNDVGLFAEGSHVLKLCDRIDEDWLLGYV
;
A
#
# COMPACT_ATOMS: atom_id res chain seq x y z
N MET A 1 -23.01 63.07 24.52
CA MET A 1 -23.24 61.67 24.10
C MET A 1 -22.38 60.76 24.96
N GLN A 2 -22.98 60.10 25.95
CA GLN A 2 -22.30 59.17 26.86
C GLN A 2 -22.43 57.75 26.30
N LEU A 3 -21.30 57.07 26.12
CA LEU A 3 -21.27 55.66 25.69
C LEU A 3 -21.21 54.77 26.94
N SER A 4 -22.20 53.89 27.09
CA SER A 4 -22.25 52.87 28.15
C SER A 4 -21.31 51.70 27.81
N PRO A 5 -20.63 51.09 28.79
CA PRO A 5 -19.81 49.91 28.55
C PRO A 5 -20.65 48.62 28.63
N THR A 6 -20.60 47.82 27.57
CA THR A 6 -21.17 46.48 27.49
C THR A 6 -20.29 45.47 28.25
N HIS A 7 -20.77 44.99 29.39
CA HIS A 7 -20.18 43.84 30.09
C HIS A 7 -20.50 42.53 29.35
N THR A 8 -19.52 41.99 28.63
CA THR A 8 -19.56 40.61 28.14
C THR A 8 -19.22 39.66 29.29
N ARG A 9 -20.20 38.86 29.73
CA ARG A 9 -20.00 37.78 30.71
C ARG A 9 -19.21 36.64 30.06
N TYR A 10 -18.04 36.35 30.62
CA TYR A 10 -17.25 35.17 30.27
C TYR A 10 -17.88 33.92 30.91
N HIS A 11 -18.31 32.97 30.09
CA HIS A 11 -18.69 31.63 30.55
C HIS A 11 -17.52 30.67 30.36
N PRO A 12 -17.04 29.99 31.42
CA PRO A 12 -16.01 28.98 31.28
C PRO A 12 -16.59 27.74 30.55
N PRO A 13 -15.78 27.05 29.72
CA PRO A 13 -16.23 25.84 29.04
C PRO A 13 -16.46 24.71 30.04
N LYS A 14 -17.57 23.98 29.83
CA LYS A 14 -17.95 22.78 30.59
C LYS A 14 -16.88 21.71 30.41
N LYS A 15 -16.46 21.10 31.54
CA LYS A 15 -15.63 19.90 31.60
C LYS A 15 -16.45 18.65 31.29
N HIS A 16 -15.74 17.63 30.79
CA HIS A 16 -16.15 16.25 30.46
C HIS A 16 -16.87 16.13 29.12
N GLU A 17 -16.40 15.31 28.18
CA GLU A 17 -16.30 13.85 28.32
C GLU A 17 -14.92 13.25 28.01
N SER A 18 -14.65 12.13 28.67
CA SER A 18 -13.41 11.36 28.62
C SER A 18 -13.41 10.45 27.40
N ILE A 19 -12.32 10.45 26.64
CA ILE A 19 -12.05 9.55 25.49
C ILE A 19 -11.66 8.17 26.04
N ASN A 20 -12.59 7.50 26.75
CA ASN A 20 -12.42 6.11 27.19
C ASN A 20 -13.64 5.21 26.93
N ASP A 21 -14.74 5.74 26.38
CA ASP A 21 -15.98 4.97 26.19
C ASP A 21 -16.20 4.48 24.75
N ILE A 22 -15.14 4.30 23.96
CA ILE A 22 -15.22 3.61 22.65
C ILE A 22 -14.17 2.50 22.63
N LYS A 23 -14.36 1.50 23.49
CA LYS A 23 -13.53 0.28 23.53
C LYS A 23 -14.32 -0.98 23.89
N GLU A 24 -15.55 -1.12 23.39
CA GLU A 24 -16.23 -2.43 23.44
C GLU A 24 -17.11 -2.62 22.22
N GLU A 25 -16.53 -2.92 21.06
CA GLU A 25 -17.31 -3.61 20.01
C GLU A 25 -16.45 -4.25 18.91
N ILE A 26 -15.45 -5.08 19.22
CA ILE A 26 -14.96 -6.06 18.21
C ILE A 26 -14.53 -7.38 18.89
N LEU A 27 -15.11 -8.47 18.36
CA LEU A 27 -14.77 -9.90 18.48
C LEU A 27 -15.65 -10.75 19.41
N HIS A 28 -16.74 -11.25 18.83
CA HIS A 28 -17.37 -12.50 19.24
C HIS A 28 -16.35 -13.67 19.23
N PRO A 29 -16.41 -14.64 20.16
CA PRO A 29 -15.28 -15.53 20.49
C PRO A 29 -15.13 -16.79 19.61
N ASN A 30 -15.69 -16.84 18.40
CA ASN A 30 -16.02 -18.12 17.78
C ASN A 30 -15.21 -18.58 16.57
N ASP A 31 -14.06 -18.01 16.23
CA ASP A 31 -13.24 -18.53 15.12
C ASP A 31 -11.77 -18.71 15.51
N VAL A 32 -11.50 -19.73 16.34
CA VAL A 32 -10.18 -20.36 16.40
C VAL A 32 -10.27 -21.70 15.67
N GLU A 33 -9.68 -21.78 14.48
CA GLU A 33 -9.60 -23.03 13.73
C GLU A 33 -8.78 -24.08 14.51
N MET A 34 -9.47 -25.17 14.85
CA MET A 34 -8.94 -26.29 15.59
C MET A 34 -8.22 -27.24 14.62
N ASN A 35 -6.89 -27.40 14.73
CA ASN A 35 -6.21 -28.43 13.94
C ASN A 35 -6.59 -29.84 14.46
N SER A 36 -6.42 -30.84 13.59
CA SER A 36 -6.79 -32.25 13.79
C SER A 36 -6.15 -32.96 15.00
N ARG A 37 -5.33 -32.27 15.81
CA ARG A 37 -4.67 -32.79 17.03
C ARG A 37 -4.98 -31.99 18.30
N LYS A 38 -5.97 -31.09 18.32
CA LYS A 38 -6.42 -30.36 19.53
C LYS A 38 -5.27 -29.68 20.33
N LYS A 39 -4.22 -29.20 19.67
CA LYS A 39 -3.18 -28.37 20.32
C LYS A 39 -3.28 -26.94 19.83
N PHE A 40 -3.62 -26.03 20.73
CA PHE A 40 -3.35 -24.60 20.57
C PHE A 40 -1.83 -24.42 20.54
N ILE A 41 -1.28 -23.90 19.45
CA ILE A 41 0.12 -23.46 19.41
C ILE A 41 0.12 -21.94 19.58
N GLY A 42 0.53 -21.49 20.77
CA GLY A 42 0.63 -20.09 21.16
C GLY A 42 0.06 -19.87 22.56
N ASN A 43 0.86 -19.33 23.49
CA ASN A 43 0.33 -18.92 24.79
C ASN A 43 -0.51 -17.63 24.61
N ARG A 44 -1.51 -17.46 25.47
CA ARG A 44 -2.44 -16.32 25.44
C ARG A 44 -1.71 -14.98 25.58
N GLU A 45 -0.58 -14.96 26.29
CA GLU A 45 0.35 -13.82 26.39
C GLU A 45 1.05 -13.52 25.06
N GLY A 46 1.45 -14.52 24.27
CA GLY A 46 2.05 -14.33 22.94
C GLY A 46 1.04 -13.79 21.92
N LEU A 47 -0.23 -14.20 22.02
CA LEU A 47 -1.32 -13.62 21.24
C LEU A 47 -1.69 -12.20 21.71
N SER A 48 -1.56 -11.91 23.00
CA SER A 48 -1.71 -10.56 23.58
C SER A 48 -0.59 -9.61 23.14
N LEU A 49 0.66 -10.07 23.07
CA LEU A 49 1.79 -9.32 22.51
C LEU A 49 1.62 -9.04 21.01
N LEU A 50 0.95 -9.93 20.28
CA LEU A 50 0.54 -9.69 18.89
C LEU A 50 -0.67 -8.74 18.78
N ALA A 51 -1.45 -8.55 19.85
CA ALA A 51 -2.52 -7.55 19.92
C ALA A 51 -2.00 -6.16 20.32
N GLU A 52 -0.84 -6.08 20.98
CA GLU A 52 -0.01 -4.85 21.13
C GLU A 52 0.67 -4.39 19.82
N LYS A 53 0.25 -4.91 18.66
CA LYS A 53 0.73 -4.55 17.30
C LYS A 53 0.42 -3.12 16.83
N SER A 54 -0.06 -2.21 17.69
CA SER A 54 -0.32 -0.82 17.27
C SER A 54 0.95 -0.10 16.79
N ASP A 55 2.12 -0.52 17.28
CA ASP A 55 3.40 0.08 16.93
C ASP A 55 3.95 -0.44 15.59
N VAL A 56 3.75 -1.73 15.28
CA VAL A 56 4.19 -2.34 14.00
C VAL A 56 3.46 -1.73 12.81
N ASP A 57 2.16 -1.44 12.97
CA ASP A 57 1.38 -0.75 11.93
C ASP A 57 1.89 0.68 11.72
N THR A 58 2.27 1.38 12.81
CA THR A 58 2.77 2.76 12.73
C THR A 58 4.11 2.83 12.01
N GLU A 59 5.05 1.93 12.32
CA GLU A 59 6.34 1.84 11.62
C GLU A 59 6.17 1.53 10.14
N LEU A 60 5.26 0.62 9.78
CA LEU A 60 4.97 0.32 8.39
C LEU A 60 4.46 1.56 7.63
N PHE A 61 3.54 2.33 8.22
CA PHE A 61 3.02 3.55 7.58
C PHE A 61 4.09 4.63 7.44
N VAL A 62 4.99 4.78 8.42
CA VAL A 62 6.11 5.73 8.33
C VAL A 62 7.06 5.31 7.21
N LEU A 63 7.39 4.02 7.13
CA LEU A 63 8.27 3.48 6.09
C LEU A 63 7.68 3.69 4.70
N ARG A 64 6.40 3.33 4.50
CA ARG A 64 5.73 3.51 3.21
C ARG A 64 5.53 4.98 2.86
N ALA A 65 5.27 5.85 3.83
CA ALA A 65 5.22 7.29 3.60
C ALA A 65 6.57 7.87 3.14
N ALA A 66 7.69 7.32 3.64
CA ALA A 66 9.03 7.69 3.17
C ALA A 66 9.27 7.19 1.74
N THR A 67 8.92 5.93 1.44
CA THR A 67 9.00 5.39 0.06
C THR A 67 8.16 6.20 -0.91
N LEU A 68 6.91 6.54 -0.56
CA LEU A 68 6.03 7.36 -1.41
C LEU A 68 6.59 8.77 -1.64
N ASN A 69 7.23 9.39 -0.64
CA ASN A 69 7.93 10.67 -0.85
C ASN A 69 9.05 10.53 -1.87
N GLU A 70 9.84 9.47 -1.76
CA GLU A 70 10.94 9.22 -2.68
C GLU A 70 10.42 9.10 -4.12
N TRP A 71 9.33 8.35 -4.31
CA TRP A 71 8.67 8.19 -5.60
C TRP A 71 8.16 9.51 -6.18
N THR A 72 7.81 10.51 -5.36
CA THR A 72 7.42 11.84 -5.88
C THR A 72 8.58 12.63 -6.49
N ASN A 73 9.81 12.34 -6.07
CA ASN A 73 11.01 12.99 -6.57
C ASN A 73 11.63 12.23 -7.76
N GLN A 74 11.26 10.96 -7.94
CA GLN A 74 11.68 10.15 -9.08
C GLN A 74 10.74 10.37 -10.26
N LYS A 75 11.24 10.94 -11.37
CA LYS A 75 10.49 10.95 -12.63
C LYS A 75 10.46 9.52 -13.19
N ALA A 76 9.28 9.02 -13.54
CA ALA A 76 9.11 7.73 -14.20
C ALA A 76 9.86 7.60 -15.54
N GLU A 77 10.24 8.73 -16.13
CA GLU A 77 10.98 8.78 -17.39
C GLU A 77 12.51 8.90 -17.19
N ASN A 78 12.98 9.39 -16.03
CA ASN A 78 14.41 9.52 -15.71
C ASN A 78 14.94 8.32 -14.90
N ARG A 79 14.42 7.13 -15.18
CA ARG A 79 14.75 5.89 -14.46
C ARG A 79 16.18 5.37 -14.72
N GLU A 80 16.95 6.00 -15.60
CA GLU A 80 18.35 5.66 -15.86
C GLU A 80 19.33 6.26 -14.83
N ASN A 81 18.87 7.20 -13.99
CA ASN A 81 19.68 7.88 -12.97
C ASN A 81 19.31 7.49 -11.53
N ILE A 82 18.89 6.24 -11.29
CA ILE A 82 18.74 5.72 -9.93
C ILE A 82 20.14 5.51 -9.35
N ASN A 83 20.45 6.13 -8.20
CA ASN A 83 21.79 5.98 -7.61
C ASN A 83 21.99 4.53 -7.16
N GLU A 84 23.21 3.99 -7.28
CA GLU A 84 23.56 2.70 -6.66
C GLU A 84 23.29 2.68 -5.14
N ARG A 85 23.30 3.85 -4.49
CA ARG A 85 22.95 4.01 -3.07
C ARG A 85 21.44 3.89 -2.78
N ASP A 86 20.60 3.98 -3.80
CA ASP A 86 19.14 3.78 -3.70
C ASP A 86 18.77 2.28 -3.72
N LEU A 87 19.73 1.37 -3.47
CA LEU A 87 19.49 -0.04 -3.14
C LEU A 87 18.45 -0.22 -2.01
N THR A 88 18.22 0.83 -1.22
CA THR A 88 17.25 0.88 -0.13
C THR A 88 15.81 1.22 -0.54
N VAL A 89 15.50 1.47 -1.82
CA VAL A 89 14.09 1.71 -2.19
C VAL A 89 13.30 0.43 -1.96
N HIS A 90 12.48 0.41 -0.92
CA HIS A 90 11.55 -0.69 -0.70
C HIS A 90 10.65 -0.79 -1.93
N GLY A 91 10.69 -1.94 -2.62
CA GLY A 91 9.87 -2.19 -3.79
C GLY A 91 8.36 -2.02 -3.53
N GLY A 92 7.56 -2.34 -4.54
CA GLY A 92 6.11 -2.23 -4.44
C GLY A 92 5.52 -3.04 -3.28
N LYS A 93 4.64 -2.39 -2.52
CA LYS A 93 3.76 -2.97 -1.50
C LYS A 93 2.36 -2.35 -1.63
N ILE A 94 1.66 -2.69 -2.71
CA ILE A 94 0.41 -2.05 -3.15
C ILE A 94 -0.62 -1.87 -2.02
N VAL A 95 -0.87 -2.91 -1.23
CA VAL A 95 -1.83 -2.85 -0.12
C VAL A 95 -1.37 -1.87 0.97
N ALA A 96 -0.09 -1.93 1.36
CA ALA A 96 0.45 -1.03 2.38
C ALA A 96 0.48 0.42 1.89
N ASP A 97 0.80 0.65 0.62
CA ASP A 97 0.76 1.99 0.01
C ASP A 97 -0.66 2.54 -0.04
N ILE A 98 -1.64 1.71 -0.41
CA ILE A 98 -3.05 2.10 -0.40
C ILE A 98 -3.47 2.51 1.01
N MET A 99 -3.21 1.66 2.01
CA MET A 99 -3.54 1.94 3.40
C MET A 99 -2.83 3.20 3.92
N THR A 100 -1.56 3.41 3.52
CA THR A 100 -0.79 4.62 3.87
C THR A 100 -1.46 5.87 3.31
N ILE A 101 -1.76 5.89 2.02
CA ILE A 101 -2.43 7.03 1.38
C ILE A 101 -3.79 7.29 2.04
N LYS A 102 -4.60 6.25 2.29
CA LYS A 102 -5.91 6.38 2.98
C LYS A 102 -5.79 6.88 4.42
N ARG A 103 -4.72 6.53 5.13
CA ARG A 103 -4.48 6.99 6.50
C ARG A 103 -4.16 8.48 6.51
N PHE A 104 -3.26 8.92 5.64
CA PHE A 104 -2.81 10.31 5.60
C PHE A 104 -3.80 11.25 4.90
N SER A 105 -4.67 10.76 4.02
CA SER A 105 -5.74 11.57 3.41
C SER A 105 -6.77 12.10 4.42
N LYS A 106 -6.87 11.48 5.59
CA LYS A 106 -7.73 11.95 6.70
C LYS A 106 -7.17 13.16 7.44
N LEU A 107 -5.93 13.57 7.17
CA LEU A 107 -5.26 14.69 7.84
C LEU A 107 -5.23 15.90 6.91
N PRO A 108 -5.97 17.00 7.20
CA PRO A 108 -6.07 18.16 6.29
C PRO A 108 -4.71 18.75 5.88
N ARG A 109 -3.74 18.79 6.80
CA ARG A 109 -2.39 19.30 6.54
C ARG A 109 -1.55 18.47 5.56
N MET A 110 -2.07 17.33 5.08
CA MET A 110 -1.35 16.39 4.22
C MET A 110 -1.88 16.34 2.79
N GLU A 111 -2.89 17.15 2.45
CA GLU A 111 -3.59 17.10 1.16
C GLU A 111 -2.64 17.19 -0.05
N ASP A 112 -1.77 18.22 -0.10
CA ASP A 112 -0.78 18.39 -1.16
C ASP A 112 0.16 17.19 -1.31
N ARG A 113 0.58 16.61 -0.17
CA ARG A 113 1.49 15.47 -0.14
C ARG A 113 0.80 14.21 -0.63
N VAL A 114 -0.45 13.98 -0.21
CA VAL A 114 -1.29 12.88 -0.65
C VAL A 114 -1.56 12.99 -2.16
N GLN A 115 -1.82 14.19 -2.69
CA GLN A 115 -2.00 14.39 -4.13
C GLN A 115 -0.74 14.02 -4.93
N LYS A 116 0.45 14.41 -4.44
CA LYS A 116 1.71 13.99 -5.08
C LYS A 116 1.89 12.47 -5.01
N TRP A 117 1.55 11.86 -3.88
CA TRP A 117 1.61 10.40 -3.73
C TRP A 117 0.65 9.67 -4.67
N THR A 118 -0.57 10.14 -4.89
CA THR A 118 -1.51 9.48 -5.81
C THR A 118 -1.04 9.56 -7.26
N ILE A 119 -0.39 10.66 -7.66
CA ILE A 119 0.26 10.79 -8.98
C ILE A 119 1.44 9.80 -9.08
N ALA A 120 2.33 9.79 -8.10
CA ALA A 120 3.47 8.87 -8.08
C ALA A 120 3.01 7.41 -8.09
N PHE A 121 2.01 7.07 -7.25
CA PHE A 121 1.38 5.76 -7.20
C PHE A 121 0.92 5.30 -8.59
N CYS A 122 0.25 6.18 -9.35
CA CYS A 122 -0.17 5.89 -10.72
C CYS A 122 1.01 5.55 -11.63
N ASN A 123 2.08 6.32 -11.55
CA ASN A 123 3.27 6.12 -12.37
C ASN A 123 3.98 4.77 -12.08
N PHE A 124 4.07 4.38 -10.81
CA PHE A 124 4.77 3.18 -10.36
C PHE A 124 3.93 1.91 -10.45
N TYR A 125 2.63 1.98 -10.16
CA TYR A 125 1.73 0.82 -10.23
C TYR A 125 0.99 0.68 -11.55
N GLY A 126 0.97 1.70 -12.42
CA GLY A 126 0.27 1.66 -13.70
C GLY A 126 -1.25 1.70 -13.58
N VAL A 127 -1.77 2.14 -12.43
CA VAL A 127 -3.20 2.24 -12.13
C VAL A 127 -3.45 3.44 -11.22
N SER A 128 -4.57 4.15 -11.43
CA SER A 128 -4.90 5.26 -10.56
C SER A 128 -5.25 4.78 -9.15
N PHE A 129 -4.90 5.56 -8.14
CA PHE A 129 -5.25 5.24 -6.75
C PHE A 129 -6.77 5.07 -6.57
N LYS A 130 -7.57 5.91 -7.24
CA LYS A 130 -9.04 5.87 -7.19
C LYS A 130 -9.62 4.55 -7.69
N ASP A 131 -8.98 3.92 -8.69
CA ASP A 131 -9.47 2.66 -9.25
C ASP A 131 -9.27 1.47 -8.31
N VAL A 132 -8.41 1.61 -7.29
CA VAL A 132 -7.99 0.50 -6.42
C VAL A 132 -8.25 0.72 -4.94
N GLU A 133 -8.47 1.95 -4.48
CA GLU A 133 -8.57 2.28 -3.05
C GLU A 133 -9.73 1.60 -2.30
N THR A 134 -10.74 1.13 -3.04
CA THR A 134 -11.91 0.41 -2.52
C THR A 134 -12.03 -1.02 -3.05
N LYS A 135 -11.19 -1.46 -3.99
CA LYS A 135 -11.28 -2.80 -4.58
C LYS A 135 -10.49 -3.81 -3.77
N ASP A 136 -11.03 -5.01 -3.60
CA ASP A 136 -10.19 -6.13 -3.20
C ASP A 136 -9.33 -6.59 -4.38
N ILE A 137 -8.02 -6.59 -4.17
CA ILE A 137 -7.04 -6.98 -5.18
C ILE A 137 -6.69 -8.44 -4.93
N PRO A 138 -6.90 -9.38 -5.88
CA PRO A 138 -6.52 -10.78 -5.69
C PRO A 138 -5.01 -10.94 -5.43
N PRO A 139 -4.57 -11.94 -4.64
CA PRO A 139 -3.16 -12.13 -4.29
C PRO A 139 -2.20 -12.14 -5.49
N GLN A 140 -2.53 -12.84 -6.58
CA GLN A 140 -1.70 -12.86 -7.80
C GLN A 140 -1.56 -11.46 -8.41
N LEU A 141 -2.64 -10.69 -8.45
CA LEU A 141 -2.60 -9.33 -8.98
C LEU A 141 -1.80 -8.39 -8.07
N ARG A 142 -1.82 -8.60 -6.74
CA ARG A 142 -0.94 -7.88 -5.81
C ARG A 142 0.54 -8.11 -6.16
N LEU A 143 0.91 -9.34 -6.52
CA LEU A 143 2.28 -9.65 -6.96
C LEU A 143 2.63 -8.91 -8.25
N VAL A 144 1.74 -8.89 -9.23
CA VAL A 144 1.93 -8.14 -10.49
C VAL A 144 2.16 -6.66 -10.21
N PHE A 145 1.31 -6.01 -9.40
CA PHE A 145 1.49 -4.62 -9.00
C PHE A 145 2.83 -4.39 -8.30
N ASN A 146 3.16 -5.24 -7.32
CA ASN A 146 4.39 -5.10 -6.55
C ASN A 146 5.63 -5.24 -7.42
N ARG A 147 5.66 -6.22 -8.32
CA ARG A 147 6.78 -6.42 -9.24
C ARG A 147 6.93 -5.26 -10.21
N ARG A 148 5.82 -4.81 -10.82
CA ARG A 148 5.81 -3.65 -11.71
C ARG A 148 6.44 -2.42 -11.05
N ALA A 149 5.97 -2.07 -9.85
CA ALA A 149 6.53 -0.94 -9.10
C ALA A 149 8.01 -1.20 -8.75
N THR A 150 8.36 -2.42 -8.34
CA THR A 150 9.74 -2.75 -7.96
C THR A 150 10.73 -2.66 -9.13
N VAL A 151 10.36 -3.12 -10.33
CA VAL A 151 11.22 -2.99 -11.52
C VAL A 151 11.33 -1.54 -12.00
N CYS A 152 10.42 -0.66 -11.58
CA CYS A 152 10.53 0.78 -11.81
C CYS A 152 11.47 1.47 -10.81
N THR A 153 11.59 0.95 -9.58
CA THR A 153 12.28 1.65 -8.48
C THR A 153 13.68 1.15 -8.19
N LEU A 154 13.93 -0.16 -8.31
CA LEU A 154 15.21 -0.73 -7.91
C LEU A 154 16.26 -0.57 -9.00
N TYR A 155 17.47 -0.20 -8.58
CA TYR A 155 18.64 -0.02 -9.44
C TYR A 155 18.97 -1.26 -10.28
N ILE A 156 18.91 -2.46 -9.69
CA ILE A 156 19.24 -3.73 -10.39
C ILE A 156 18.43 -3.92 -11.68
N TRP A 157 17.18 -3.43 -11.70
CA TRP A 157 16.30 -3.50 -12.85
C TRP A 157 16.55 -2.40 -13.89
N GLN A 158 17.30 -1.35 -13.55
CA GLN A 158 17.72 -0.31 -14.50
C GLN A 158 19.04 -0.66 -15.21
N THR A 159 19.74 -1.70 -14.77
CA THR A 159 21.00 -2.13 -15.40
C THR A 159 20.78 -2.61 -16.83
N HIS A 160 21.78 -2.44 -17.69
CA HIS A 160 21.71 -2.87 -19.09
C HIS A 160 21.33 -4.35 -19.24
N ARG A 161 21.84 -5.22 -18.35
CA ARG A 161 21.55 -6.67 -18.34
C ARG A 161 20.08 -7.01 -18.13
N ASN A 162 19.35 -6.14 -17.42
CA ASN A 162 17.93 -6.36 -17.10
C ASN A 162 16.97 -5.49 -17.91
N LYS A 163 17.48 -4.66 -18.83
CA LYS A 163 16.66 -3.71 -19.61
C LYS A 163 15.52 -4.41 -20.35
N GLU A 164 15.80 -5.50 -21.05
CA GLU A 164 14.77 -6.25 -21.80
C GLU A 164 13.77 -6.95 -20.88
N ARG A 165 14.24 -7.60 -19.80
CA ARG A 165 13.38 -8.26 -18.80
C ARG A 165 12.44 -7.26 -18.16
N ARG A 166 12.97 -6.11 -17.75
CA ARG A 166 12.18 -5.01 -17.20
C ARG A 166 11.10 -4.56 -18.18
N SER A 167 11.43 -4.34 -19.46
CA SER A 167 10.44 -3.95 -20.46
C SER A 167 9.32 -4.99 -20.58
N ARG A 168 9.65 -6.28 -20.68
CA ARG A 168 8.64 -7.35 -20.74
C ARG A 168 7.78 -7.44 -19.49
N ILE A 169 8.38 -7.31 -18.29
CA ILE A 169 7.62 -7.28 -17.03
C ILE A 169 6.63 -6.12 -17.02
N LEU A 170 7.05 -4.93 -17.45
CA LEU A 170 6.18 -3.74 -17.50
C LEU A 170 5.03 -3.94 -18.51
N GLU A 171 5.32 -4.40 -19.72
CA GLU A 171 4.31 -4.63 -20.77
C GLU A 171 3.29 -5.70 -20.36
N ASN A 172 3.77 -6.82 -19.79
CA ASN A 172 2.91 -7.90 -19.30
C ASN A 172 2.06 -7.39 -18.13
N ALA A 173 2.64 -6.67 -17.17
CA ALA A 173 1.91 -6.12 -16.04
C ALA A 173 0.84 -5.13 -16.48
N ASP A 174 1.17 -4.18 -17.36
CA ASP A 174 0.23 -3.20 -17.91
C ASP A 174 -0.92 -3.87 -18.68
N THR A 175 -0.65 -5.00 -19.34
CA THR A 175 -1.68 -5.80 -20.02
C THR A 175 -2.61 -6.49 -19.01
N ILE A 176 -2.06 -7.13 -17.98
CA ILE A 176 -2.84 -7.78 -16.91
C ILE A 176 -3.71 -6.75 -16.18
N ILE A 177 -3.15 -5.60 -15.82
CA ILE A 177 -3.84 -4.52 -15.11
C ILE A 177 -5.01 -3.99 -15.95
N ARG A 178 -4.78 -3.73 -17.25
CA ARG A 178 -5.87 -3.30 -18.17
C ARG A 178 -6.95 -4.36 -18.28
N SER A 179 -6.60 -5.64 -18.42
CA SER A 179 -7.58 -6.73 -18.45
C SER A 179 -8.41 -6.80 -17.17
N TRP A 180 -7.79 -6.61 -16.00
CA TRP A 180 -8.51 -6.57 -14.72
C TRP A 180 -9.43 -5.36 -14.58
N LEU A 181 -9.00 -4.18 -15.04
CA LEU A 181 -9.83 -2.97 -14.97
C LEU A 181 -11.05 -3.05 -15.89
N ASN A 182 -10.92 -3.72 -17.03
CA ASN A 182 -11.98 -3.86 -18.03
C ASN A 182 -12.94 -5.02 -17.74
N ASN A 183 -12.49 -6.04 -17.00
CA ASN A 183 -13.28 -7.23 -16.70
C ASN A 183 -13.59 -7.29 -15.20
N ASN A 184 -14.87 -7.29 -14.82
CA ASN A 184 -15.31 -7.51 -13.44
C ASN A 184 -15.18 -8.98 -12.97
N ASP A 185 -14.38 -9.80 -13.66
CA ASP A 185 -14.70 -11.21 -13.84
C ASP A 185 -13.97 -12.17 -12.87
N VAL A 186 -14.72 -13.18 -12.44
CA VAL A 186 -14.27 -14.29 -11.59
C VAL A 186 -13.57 -15.30 -12.48
N GLY A 187 -12.27 -15.11 -12.71
CA GLY A 187 -11.50 -16.02 -13.57
C GLY A 187 -10.29 -15.42 -14.26
N LEU A 188 -9.87 -14.21 -13.87
CA LEU A 188 -8.71 -13.54 -14.47
C LEU A 188 -7.47 -14.45 -14.55
N PHE A 189 -7.23 -15.27 -13.53
CA PHE A 189 -6.13 -16.23 -13.45
C PHE A 189 -6.57 -17.69 -13.59
N ALA A 190 -7.68 -17.96 -14.30
CA ALA A 190 -8.10 -19.32 -14.59
C ALA A 190 -7.05 -20.08 -15.40
N GLU A 191 -7.00 -21.41 -15.24
CA GLU A 191 -6.08 -22.26 -15.97
C GLU A 191 -6.24 -22.10 -17.49
N GLY A 192 -5.12 -21.97 -18.19
CA GLY A 192 -5.10 -21.73 -19.64
C GLY A 192 -5.41 -20.29 -20.07
N SER A 193 -5.78 -19.39 -19.14
CA SER A 193 -6.06 -17.99 -19.49
C SER A 193 -4.81 -17.29 -20.02
N HIS A 194 -5.01 -16.33 -20.94
CA HIS A 194 -3.91 -15.51 -21.45
C HIS A 194 -3.22 -14.72 -20.32
N VAL A 195 -4.00 -14.22 -19.36
CA VAL A 195 -3.48 -13.44 -18.22
C VAL A 195 -2.61 -14.29 -17.29
N LEU A 196 -2.96 -15.55 -17.06
CA LEU A 196 -2.13 -16.47 -16.29
C LEU A 196 -0.77 -16.67 -16.99
N LYS A 197 -0.75 -16.90 -18.30
CA LYS A 197 0.49 -17.02 -19.09
C LYS A 197 1.36 -15.75 -19.02
N LEU A 198 0.75 -14.57 -18.98
CA LEU A 198 1.49 -13.31 -18.80
C LEU A 198 2.08 -13.20 -17.38
N CYS A 199 1.34 -13.68 -16.38
CA CYS A 199 1.82 -13.72 -14.99
C CYS A 199 3.03 -14.66 -14.87
N ASP A 200 2.95 -15.87 -15.44
CA ASP A 200 4.04 -16.83 -15.43
C ASP A 200 5.32 -16.26 -16.09
N ARG A 201 5.17 -15.51 -17.18
CA ARG A 201 6.30 -14.80 -17.82
C ARG A 201 6.90 -13.72 -16.93
N ILE A 202 6.08 -12.99 -16.17
CA ILE A 202 6.57 -12.04 -15.18
C ILE A 202 7.37 -12.78 -14.11
N ASP A 203 6.89 -13.93 -13.63
CA ASP A 203 7.60 -14.77 -12.65
C ASP A 203 8.97 -15.23 -13.17
N GLU A 204 9.02 -15.74 -14.41
CA GLU A 204 10.26 -16.17 -15.07
C GLU A 204 11.28 -15.03 -15.20
N ASP A 205 10.87 -13.90 -15.80
CA ASP A 205 11.76 -12.74 -15.97
C ASP A 205 12.19 -12.16 -14.61
N TRP A 206 11.29 -12.18 -13.62
CA TRP A 206 11.55 -11.72 -12.26
C TRP A 206 12.66 -12.51 -11.59
N LEU A 207 12.57 -13.84 -11.63
CA LEU A 207 13.56 -14.74 -11.01
C LEU A 207 14.95 -14.60 -11.64
N LEU A 208 15.01 -14.44 -12.97
CA LEU A 208 16.25 -14.29 -13.71
C LEU A 208 16.93 -12.92 -13.53
N GLY A 209 16.18 -11.89 -13.09
CA GLY A 209 16.73 -10.55 -12.92
C GLY A 209 17.62 -10.37 -11.68
N TYR A 210 17.60 -11.32 -10.74
CA TYR A 210 18.42 -11.33 -9.52
C TYR A 210 19.70 -12.17 -9.64
N VAL A 211 19.93 -12.80 -10.80
CA VAL A 211 21.12 -13.61 -11.12
C VAL A 211 22.13 -12.76 -11.89
#